data_AF-A0A962MCD4-F1
#
_entry.id   AF-A0A962MCD4-F1
#
_cell.length_a   1.000
_cell.length_b   1.000
_cell.length_c   1.000
_cell.angle_alpha   90.00
_cell.angle_beta   90.00
_cell.angle_gamma   90.00
#
_symmetry.space_group_name_H-M   'P 1'
#
loop_
_entity.id
_entity.type
_entity.pdbx_description
1 polymer ?
#
loop_
_entity_poly.entity_id
_entity_poly.type
_entity_poly.pdbx_seq_one_letter_code
_entity_poly.pdbx_strand_id
1 'polypeptide(L)'
;MQGFYTVIGRQLTESEVVQLLQALFPAARIVTLDTLIAGDALPAGMRWQDIADMVYSVHRPTGEFPTLIDFCLFPGADSDYSTIAISVARCVSDHLGCPTLCDGTGIGDTAAPYWSVLCTQGQWFLTDDADTDFADGSGGPVRIVREISPPCFPLDVQGNLLTAS
;
A
#
# COMPACT_ATOMS: atom_id res chain seq x y z
N MET A 1 2.90 -0.61 15.80
CA MET A 1 1.88 -0.05 14.89
C MET A 1 2.11 -0.75 13.58
N GLN A 2 1.13 -1.49 13.09
CA GLN A 2 1.29 -2.27 11.86
C GLN A 2 0.79 -1.38 10.73
N GLY A 3 1.68 -0.97 9.82
CA GLY A 3 1.31 -0.31 8.58
C GLY A 3 1.04 -1.35 7.49
N PHE A 4 0.69 -0.89 6.30
CA PHE A 4 0.71 -1.72 5.10
C PHE A 4 1.39 -0.96 3.97
N TYR A 5 1.79 -1.66 2.92
CA TYR A 5 2.44 -1.05 1.78
C TYR A 5 1.72 -1.35 0.46
N THR A 6 2.01 -0.53 -0.54
CA THR A 6 1.71 -0.80 -1.94
C THR A 6 2.96 -0.54 -2.77
N VAL A 7 3.39 -1.55 -3.53
CA VAL A 7 4.50 -1.45 -4.48
C VAL A 7 3.92 -1.25 -5.88
N ILE A 8 4.54 -0.40 -6.70
CA ILE A 8 3.99 0.08 -7.96
C ILE A 8 5.00 -0.20 -9.08
N GLY A 9 4.55 -0.81 -10.17
CA GLY A 9 5.33 -1.12 -11.38
C GLY A 9 5.70 0.12 -12.22
N ARG A 10 5.72 1.31 -11.61
CA ARG A 10 6.03 2.59 -12.24
C ARG A 10 6.86 3.46 -11.29
N GLN A 11 7.90 4.08 -11.83
CA GLN A 11 8.69 5.07 -11.10
C GLN A 11 7.84 6.33 -10.92
N LEU A 12 7.62 6.72 -9.66
CA LEU A 12 6.98 7.98 -9.30
C LEU A 12 7.98 8.83 -8.50
N THR A 13 7.95 10.14 -8.70
CA THR A 13 8.56 11.13 -7.81
C THR A 13 7.71 11.30 -6.54
N GLU A 14 8.25 11.97 -5.51
CA GLU A 14 7.45 12.29 -4.31
C GLU A 14 6.24 13.16 -4.65
N SER A 15 6.40 14.16 -5.51
CA SER A 15 5.28 15.02 -5.94
C SER A 15 4.20 14.22 -6.67
N GLU A 16 4.57 13.23 -7.48
CA GLU A 16 3.60 12.36 -8.15
C GLU A 16 2.88 11.44 -7.16
N VAL A 17 3.56 10.96 -6.12
CA VAL A 17 2.91 10.19 -5.04
C VAL A 17 1.90 11.06 -4.29
N VAL A 18 2.25 12.31 -3.94
CA VAL A 18 1.32 13.25 -3.31
C VAL A 18 0.09 13.47 -4.19
N GLN A 19 0.29 13.74 -5.48
CA GLN A 19 -0.79 13.97 -6.44
C GLN A 19 -1.68 12.73 -6.61
N LEU A 20 -1.08 11.54 -6.67
CA LEU A 20 -1.80 10.27 -6.72
C LEU A 20 -2.71 10.11 -5.49
N LEU A 21 -2.15 10.24 -4.28
CA LEU A 21 -2.91 10.06 -3.05
C LEU A 21 -4.02 11.12 -2.91
N GLN A 22 -3.77 12.37 -3.29
CA GLN A 22 -4.79 13.43 -3.31
C GLN A 22 -5.88 13.18 -4.36
N ALA A 23 -5.54 12.60 -5.51
CA ALA A 23 -6.52 12.25 -6.53
C ALA A 23 -7.41 11.07 -6.10
N LEU A 24 -6.83 10.08 -5.42
CA LEU A 24 -7.57 8.93 -4.91
C LEU A 24 -8.41 9.27 -3.67
N PHE A 25 -7.87 10.09 -2.77
CA PHE A 25 -8.48 10.39 -1.47
C PHE A 25 -8.56 11.90 -1.20
N PRO A 26 -9.36 12.64 -1.99
CA PRO A 26 -9.38 14.11 -1.96
C PRO A 26 -9.92 14.69 -0.65
N ALA A 27 -10.61 13.91 0.18
CA ALA A 27 -11.10 14.35 1.49
C ALA A 27 -10.07 14.13 2.62
N ALA A 28 -9.03 13.33 2.39
CA ALA A 28 -8.07 12.96 3.42
C ALA A 28 -7.00 14.03 3.66
N ARG A 29 -6.69 14.29 4.94
CA ARG A 29 -5.48 15.01 5.35
C ARG A 29 -4.28 14.07 5.21
N ILE A 30 -3.52 14.25 4.13
CA ILE A 30 -2.36 13.43 3.77
C ILE A 30 -1.08 14.13 4.20
N VAL A 31 -0.23 13.45 4.97
CA VAL A 31 1.05 13.98 5.46
C VAL A 31 2.16 12.94 5.26
N THR A 32 3.38 13.37 4.91
CA THR A 32 4.53 12.47 4.86
C THR A 32 5.07 12.20 6.27
N LEU A 33 5.61 11.00 6.51
CA LEU A 33 6.22 10.65 7.78
C LEU A 33 7.35 11.63 8.16
N ASP A 34 8.18 12.03 7.19
CA ASP A 34 9.27 12.98 7.41
C ASP A 34 8.76 14.35 7.88
N THR A 35 7.63 14.82 7.35
CA THR A 35 7.02 16.09 7.79
C THR A 35 6.56 16.00 9.24
N LEU A 36 6.01 14.87 9.65
CA LEU A 36 5.58 14.65 11.03
C LEU A 36 6.76 14.55 11.99
N ILE A 37 7.84 13.87 11.59
CA ILE A 37 9.04 13.73 12.44
C ILE A 37 9.79 15.07 12.55
N ALA A 38 9.85 15.84 11.46
CA ALA A 38 10.49 17.16 11.45
C ALA A 38 9.74 18.22 12.28
N GLY A 39 8.44 18.00 12.56
CA GLY A 39 7.57 18.91 13.31
C GLY A 39 7.69 18.88 14.84
N ASP A 40 8.80 18.36 15.38
CA ASP A 40 8.98 17.87 16.77
C ASP A 40 8.14 16.61 17.09
N ALA A 41 8.63 15.81 18.04
CA ALA A 41 7.88 14.68 18.58
C ALA A 41 6.48 15.14 19.01
N LEU A 42 5.45 14.39 18.64
CA LEU A 42 4.07 14.69 19.04
C LEU A 42 4.03 15.03 20.54
N PRO A 43 3.38 16.15 20.93
CA PRO A 43 3.15 16.45 22.34
C PRO A 43 2.57 15.23 23.06
N ALA A 44 2.97 15.02 24.31
CA ALA A 44 2.50 13.88 25.10
C ALA A 44 0.97 13.79 25.08
N GLY A 45 0.43 12.67 24.59
CA GLY A 45 -1.00 12.40 24.49
C GLY A 45 -1.65 12.74 23.14
N MET A 46 -0.96 13.46 22.25
CA MET A 46 -1.40 13.65 20.86
C MET A 46 -1.12 12.38 20.05
N ARG A 47 -2.05 12.01 19.17
CA ARG A 47 -1.95 10.85 18.27
C ARG A 47 -1.79 11.32 16.82
N TRP A 48 -1.24 10.48 15.95
CA TRP A 48 -1.11 10.83 14.52
C TRP A 48 -2.45 11.14 13.86
N GLN A 49 -3.52 10.46 14.28
CA GLN A 49 -4.89 10.70 13.81
C GLN A 49 -5.39 12.13 14.10
N ASP A 50 -4.84 12.80 15.12
CA ASP A 50 -5.22 14.18 15.43
C ASP A 50 -4.69 15.15 14.35
N ILE A 51 -3.60 14.79 13.67
CA ILE A 51 -2.89 15.65 12.71
C ILE A 51 -3.20 15.26 11.25
N ALA A 52 -3.29 13.97 10.97
CA ALA A 52 -3.45 13.45 9.62
C ALA A 52 -4.40 12.25 9.61
N ASP A 53 -5.09 12.07 8.50
CA ASP A 53 -5.90 10.88 8.27
C ASP A 53 -5.05 9.80 7.59
N MET A 54 -4.06 10.21 6.79
CA MET A 54 -3.07 9.34 6.14
C MET A 54 -1.64 9.82 6.41
N VAL A 55 -0.80 8.89 6.84
CA VAL A 55 0.65 9.10 7.01
C VAL A 55 1.38 8.06 6.19
N TYR A 56 2.31 8.51 5.35
CA TYR A 56 3.05 7.62 4.48
C TYR A 56 4.53 8.00 4.34
N SER A 57 5.35 7.03 3.97
CA SER A 57 6.70 7.21 3.44
C SER A 57 6.81 6.60 2.05
N VAL A 58 7.85 6.98 1.32
CA VAL A 58 8.09 6.49 -0.04
C VAL A 58 9.49 5.90 -0.11
N HIS A 59 9.57 4.66 -0.63
CA HIS A 59 10.82 3.93 -0.82
C HIS A 59 11.03 3.63 -2.31
N ARG A 60 12.29 3.38 -2.69
CA ARG A 60 12.74 3.20 -4.08
C ARG A 60 13.51 1.89 -4.23
N PRO A 61 12.82 0.74 -4.35
CA PRO A 61 13.48 -0.52 -4.68
C PRO A 61 14.12 -0.44 -6.08
N THR A 62 15.13 -1.27 -6.36
CA THR A 62 15.84 -1.28 -7.66
C THR A 62 15.28 -2.27 -8.69
N GLY A 63 14.23 -3.03 -8.35
CA GLY A 63 13.61 -4.06 -9.19
C GLY A 63 12.44 -3.60 -10.07
N GLU A 64 11.62 -4.58 -10.49
CA GLU A 64 10.45 -4.40 -11.38
C GLU A 64 9.41 -3.40 -10.83
N PHE A 65 9.37 -3.20 -9.52
CA PHE A 65 8.46 -2.29 -8.83
C PHE A 65 9.25 -1.16 -8.16
N PRO A 66 9.56 -0.07 -8.90
CA PRO A 66 10.52 0.96 -8.47
C PRO A 66 9.96 2.01 -7.50
N THR A 67 8.70 1.87 -7.09
CA THR A 67 8.06 2.74 -6.11
C THR A 67 7.33 1.91 -5.07
N LEU A 68 7.66 2.11 -3.80
CA LEU A 68 6.92 1.54 -2.67
C LEU A 68 6.36 2.69 -1.84
N ILE A 69 5.06 2.66 -1.57
CA ILE A 69 4.40 3.56 -0.61
C ILE A 69 4.13 2.74 0.64
N ASP A 70 4.72 3.14 1.77
CA ASP A 70 4.48 2.54 3.08
C ASP A 70 3.53 3.44 3.86
N PHE A 71 2.37 2.91 4.24
CA PHE A 71 1.33 3.63 4.97
C PHE A 71 1.45 3.33 6.47
N CYS A 72 2.02 4.28 7.20
CA CYS A 72 2.14 4.20 8.66
C CYS A 72 0.80 4.48 9.38
N LEU A 73 -0.07 5.27 8.74
CA LEU A 73 -1.44 5.51 9.16
C LEU A 73 -2.35 5.58 7.93
N PHE A 74 -3.51 4.93 7.99
CA PHE A 74 -4.52 4.99 6.95
C PHE A 74 -5.92 4.81 7.55
N PRO A 75 -6.97 5.48 7.05
CA PRO A 75 -8.32 5.40 7.61
C PRO A 75 -8.88 3.98 7.57
N GLY A 76 -9.44 3.52 8.69
CA GLY A 76 -10.04 2.19 8.81
C GLY A 76 -9.06 1.01 8.87
N ALA A 77 -7.75 1.26 8.84
CA ALA A 77 -6.74 0.21 8.78
C ALA A 77 -6.66 -0.66 10.05
N ASP A 78 -7.08 -0.12 11.21
CA ASP A 78 -6.96 -0.77 12.52
C ASP A 78 -7.70 -2.13 12.65
N SER A 79 -8.61 -2.47 11.73
CA SER A 79 -9.41 -3.71 11.78
C SER A 79 -9.21 -4.67 10.61
N ASP A 80 -8.73 -4.22 9.45
CA ASP A 80 -8.62 -5.07 8.25
C ASP A 80 -7.55 -4.58 7.26
N TYR A 81 -6.28 -4.68 7.67
CA TYR A 81 -5.12 -4.23 6.89
C TYR A 81 -5.01 -4.92 5.53
N SER A 82 -5.23 -6.24 5.46
CA SER A 82 -5.05 -7.01 4.23
C SER A 82 -6.07 -6.57 3.17
N THR A 83 -7.34 -6.44 3.54
CA THR A 83 -8.38 -5.99 2.61
C THR A 83 -8.16 -4.55 2.16
N ILE A 84 -7.75 -3.65 3.07
CA ILE A 84 -7.41 -2.27 2.71
C ILE A 84 -6.22 -2.22 1.76
N ALA A 85 -5.16 -2.99 2.01
CA ALA A 85 -3.99 -3.03 1.15
C ALA A 85 -4.35 -3.49 -0.27
N ILE A 86 -5.19 -4.52 -0.39
CA ILE A 86 -5.74 -5.00 -1.68
C ILE A 86 -6.55 -3.90 -2.37
N SER A 87 -7.49 -3.26 -1.66
CA SER A 87 -8.31 -2.18 -2.21
C SER A 87 -7.49 -0.97 -2.66
N VAL A 88 -6.47 -0.57 -1.89
CA VAL A 88 -5.56 0.53 -2.26
C VAL A 88 -4.72 0.14 -3.47
N ALA A 89 -4.14 -1.06 -3.49
CA ALA A 89 -3.38 -1.57 -4.64
C ALA A 89 -4.23 -1.55 -5.91
N ARG A 90 -5.52 -1.89 -5.80
CA ARG A 90 -6.48 -1.80 -6.90
C ARG A 90 -6.66 -0.37 -7.40
N CYS A 91 -7.00 0.55 -6.50
CA CYS A 91 -7.21 1.96 -6.84
C CYS A 91 -6.00 2.57 -7.53
N VAL A 92 -4.79 2.26 -7.04
CA VAL A 92 -3.53 2.72 -7.63
C VAL A 92 -3.32 2.11 -9.02
N SER A 93 -3.55 0.80 -9.17
CA SER A 93 -3.39 0.10 -10.45
C SER A 93 -4.34 0.65 -11.52
N ASP A 94 -5.62 0.82 -11.17
CA ASP A 94 -6.63 1.35 -12.08
C ASP A 94 -6.34 2.81 -12.46
N HIS A 95 -5.89 3.64 -11.50
CA HIS A 95 -5.60 5.05 -11.75
C HIS A 95 -4.35 5.26 -12.62
N LEU A 96 -3.29 4.50 -12.38
CA LEU A 96 -2.02 4.65 -13.10
C LEU A 96 -1.93 3.78 -14.36
N GLY A 97 -2.79 2.79 -14.51
CA GLY A 97 -2.76 1.82 -15.60
C GLY A 97 -1.53 0.90 -15.55
N CYS A 98 -0.99 0.61 -14.35
CA CYS A 98 0.21 -0.21 -14.17
C CYS A 98 0.01 -1.30 -13.09
N PRO A 99 0.85 -2.35 -13.08
CA PRO A 99 0.79 -3.37 -12.05
C PRO A 99 1.11 -2.82 -10.65
N THR A 100 0.48 -3.38 -9.63
CA THR A 100 0.76 -3.08 -8.22
C THR A 100 0.84 -4.35 -7.39
N LEU A 101 1.64 -4.33 -6.32
CA LEU A 101 1.76 -5.39 -5.33
C LEU A 101 1.37 -4.87 -3.94
N CYS A 102 0.81 -5.75 -3.13
CA CYS A 102 0.56 -5.51 -1.71
C CYS A 102 0.75 -6.81 -0.92
N ASP A 103 0.78 -6.70 0.40
CA ASP A 103 0.91 -7.85 1.30
C ASP A 103 -0.17 -8.91 1.02
N GLY A 104 0.26 -10.14 0.78
CA GLY A 104 -0.57 -11.32 0.57
C GLY A 104 -0.48 -12.32 1.72
N THR A 105 0.11 -11.93 2.85
CA THR A 105 0.18 -12.74 4.06
C THR A 105 -1.23 -13.20 4.47
N GLY A 106 -1.39 -14.50 4.69
CA GLY A 106 -2.68 -15.12 5.03
C GLY A 106 -3.51 -15.58 3.83
N ILE A 107 -3.13 -15.23 2.59
CA ILE A 107 -3.75 -15.74 1.35
C ILE A 107 -2.95 -16.92 0.77
N GLY A 108 -1.64 -16.95 1.03
CA GLY A 108 -0.75 -18.01 0.59
C GLY A 108 -0.98 -19.36 1.28
N ASP A 109 -0.30 -20.39 0.77
CA ASP A 109 -0.45 -21.76 1.26
C ASP A 109 0.24 -21.99 2.62
N THR A 110 1.06 -21.02 3.05
CA THR A 110 1.82 -21.04 4.29
C THR A 110 1.73 -19.68 4.99
N ALA A 111 2.11 -19.62 6.26
CA ALA A 111 2.24 -18.37 7.01
C ALA A 111 3.54 -17.61 6.70
N ALA A 112 4.15 -17.85 5.54
CA ALA A 112 5.40 -17.21 5.18
C ALA A 112 5.18 -15.74 4.81
N PRO A 113 6.13 -14.84 5.15
CA PRO A 113 5.95 -13.40 4.98
C PRO A 113 6.24 -12.89 3.55
N TYR A 114 6.57 -13.78 2.61
CA TYR A 114 6.91 -13.44 1.23
C TYR A 114 5.73 -13.59 0.25
N TRP A 115 4.52 -13.81 0.78
CA TRP A 115 3.33 -13.87 -0.03
C TRP A 115 2.87 -12.45 -0.34
N SER A 116 2.75 -12.14 -1.63
CA SER A 116 2.25 -10.85 -2.12
C SER A 116 1.10 -11.04 -3.11
N VAL A 117 0.22 -10.05 -3.20
CA VAL A 117 -0.89 -10.02 -4.15
C VAL A 117 -0.59 -8.99 -5.24
N LEU A 118 -0.53 -9.46 -6.48
CA LEU A 118 -0.35 -8.67 -7.68
C LEU A 118 -1.71 -8.28 -8.28
N CYS A 119 -1.96 -6.99 -8.46
CA CYS A 119 -3.03 -6.46 -9.30
C CYS A 119 -2.45 -6.02 -10.64
N THR A 120 -3.02 -6.49 -11.75
CA THR A 120 -2.68 -5.97 -13.07
C THR A 120 -3.89 -6.04 -14.00
N GLN A 121 -4.25 -4.91 -14.62
CA GLN A 121 -5.32 -4.82 -15.62
C GLN A 121 -6.65 -5.47 -15.21
N GLY A 122 -7.02 -5.36 -13.93
CA GLY A 122 -8.26 -5.96 -13.48
C GLY A 122 -8.11 -7.32 -12.79
N GLN A 123 -7.00 -8.00 -12.99
CA GLN A 123 -6.75 -9.38 -12.57
C GLN A 123 -5.87 -9.44 -11.32
N TRP A 124 -6.02 -10.53 -10.56
CA TRP A 124 -5.35 -10.74 -9.28
C TRP A 124 -4.55 -12.04 -9.28
N PHE A 125 -3.30 -11.96 -8.84
CA PHE A 125 -2.43 -13.12 -8.74
C PHE A 125 -1.79 -13.19 -7.35
N LEU A 126 -1.73 -14.40 -6.80
CA LEU A 126 -0.85 -14.67 -5.67
C LEU A 126 0.57 -14.80 -6.22
N THR A 127 1.51 -14.16 -5.54
CA THR A 127 2.91 -14.11 -5.91
C THR A 127 3.82 -14.42 -4.74
N ASP A 128 5.00 -14.93 -5.05
CA ASP A 128 6.12 -15.11 -4.13
C ASP A 128 7.18 -14.04 -4.46
N ASP A 129 7.47 -13.20 -3.48
CA ASP A 129 8.44 -12.10 -3.57
C ASP A 129 9.69 -12.31 -2.71
N ALA A 130 9.95 -13.52 -2.22
CA ALA A 130 11.01 -13.81 -1.25
C ALA A 130 12.39 -13.32 -1.71
N ASP A 131 12.66 -13.40 -3.01
CA ASP A 131 13.93 -13.06 -3.63
C ASP A 131 13.91 -11.63 -4.21
N THR A 132 13.09 -10.71 -3.72
CA THR A 132 12.98 -9.33 -4.27
C THR A 132 13.70 -8.30 -3.42
N ASP A 133 14.04 -7.15 -4.04
CA ASP A 133 14.68 -6.02 -3.35
C ASP A 133 13.93 -5.49 -2.13
N PHE A 134 12.60 -5.60 -2.13
CA PHE A 134 11.76 -5.11 -1.05
C PHE A 134 11.40 -6.18 -0.01
N ALA A 135 11.79 -7.45 -0.24
CA ALA A 135 11.63 -8.54 0.72
C ALA A 135 12.96 -8.91 1.39
N ASP A 136 13.97 -9.35 0.62
CA ASP A 136 15.26 -9.81 1.14
C ASP A 136 16.48 -9.02 0.62
N GLY A 137 16.26 -8.09 -0.33
CA GLY A 137 17.32 -7.26 -0.90
C GLY A 137 18.15 -7.93 -2.00
N SER A 138 17.72 -9.09 -2.52
CA SER A 138 18.46 -9.84 -3.53
C SER A 138 18.16 -9.43 -4.98
N GLY A 139 17.08 -8.68 -5.22
CA GLY A 139 16.77 -8.06 -6.51
C GLY A 139 16.26 -9.00 -7.61
N GLY A 140 15.89 -10.22 -7.25
CA GLY A 140 15.18 -11.14 -8.12
C GLY A 140 13.75 -10.69 -8.48
N PRO A 141 13.13 -11.36 -9.47
CA PRO A 141 11.79 -11.02 -9.94
C PRO A 141 10.70 -11.57 -9.02
N VAL A 142 9.53 -10.93 -9.09
CA VAL A 142 8.31 -11.44 -8.45
C VAL A 142 7.80 -12.66 -9.22
N ARG A 143 7.46 -13.75 -8.53
CA ARG A 143 7.03 -15.01 -9.14
C ARG A 143 5.53 -15.19 -9.00
N ILE A 144 4.81 -15.26 -10.13
CA ILE A 144 3.37 -15.59 -10.13
C ILE A 144 3.18 -17.07 -9.78
N VAL A 145 2.36 -17.35 -8.78
CA VAL A 145 2.02 -18.71 -8.36
C VAL A 145 0.68 -19.16 -8.95
N ARG A 146 -0.36 -18.34 -8.81
CA ARG A 146 -1.72 -18.65 -9.32
C ARG A 146 -2.58 -17.39 -9.41
N GLU A 147 -3.62 -17.44 -10.24
CA GLU A 147 -4.71 -16.46 -10.19
C GLU A 147 -5.55 -16.66 -8.92
N ILE A 148 -6.04 -15.56 -8.35
CA ILE A 148 -6.86 -15.54 -7.13
C ILE A 148 -8.02 -14.54 -7.27
N SER A 149 -8.91 -14.52 -6.29
CA SER A 149 -9.99 -13.52 -6.20
C SER A 149 -10.10 -13.03 -4.76
N PRO A 150 -9.16 -12.17 -4.32
CA PRO A 150 -9.14 -11.68 -2.96
C PRO A 150 -10.33 -10.74 -2.70
N PRO A 151 -10.79 -10.60 -1.45
CA PRO A 151 -11.77 -9.58 -1.10
C PRO A 151 -11.22 -8.20 -1.43
N CYS A 152 -11.92 -7.48 -2.31
CA CYS A 152 -11.56 -6.13 -2.74
C CYS A 152 -12.83 -5.29 -2.68
N PHE A 153 -12.88 -4.36 -1.73
CA PHE A 153 -14.04 -3.47 -1.56
C PHE A 153 -13.71 -2.06 -2.02
N PRO A 154 -14.69 -1.29 -2.51
CA PRO A 154 -14.48 0.12 -2.83
C PRO A 154 -14.03 0.90 -1.60
N LEU A 155 -13.21 1.92 -1.82
CA LEU A 155 -12.85 2.91 -0.81
C LEU A 155 -13.67 4.18 -1.05
N ASP A 156 -14.07 4.87 0.02
CA ASP A 156 -14.63 6.22 -0.08
C ASP A 156 -13.53 7.27 -0.37
N VAL A 157 -13.93 8.52 -0.54
CA VAL A 157 -13.01 9.64 -0.83
C VAL A 157 -12.06 10.00 0.32
N GLN A 158 -12.27 9.40 1.50
CA GLN A 158 -11.44 9.53 2.67
C GLN A 158 -10.50 8.31 2.81
N GLY A 159 -10.73 7.22 2.09
CA GLY A 159 -9.97 5.97 2.18
C GLY A 159 -10.60 4.91 3.08
N ASN A 160 -11.84 5.07 3.56
CA ASN A 160 -12.50 4.02 4.36
C ASN A 160 -13.10 2.94 3.44
N LEU A 161 -13.08 1.69 3.89
CA LEU A 161 -13.79 0.59 3.22
C LEU A 161 -15.29 0.87 3.17
N LEU A 162 -15.86 0.79 1.97
CA LEU A 162 -17.29 0.71 1.74
C LEU A 162 -17.69 -0.76 1.80
N THR A 163 -17.97 -1.27 2.99
CA THR A 163 -18.53 -2.62 3.14
C THR A 163 -19.91 -2.66 2.51
N ALA A 164 -20.23 -3.73 1.77
CA ALA A 164 -21.61 -4.00 1.40
C ALA A 164 -22.43 -4.18 2.69
N SER A 165 -23.35 -3.26 2.95
CA SER A 165 -24.37 -3.37 4.00
C SER A 165 -25.33 -4.53 3.75
#